data_AF-H2XM12-F1
#
_entry.id   AF-H2XM12-F1
#
_cell.length_a   1.000
_cell.length_b   1.000
_cell.length_c   1.000
_cell.angle_alpha   90.00
_cell.angle_beta   90.00
_cell.angle_gamma   90.00
#
_symmetry.space_group_name_H-M   'P 1'
#
loop_
_entity.id
_entity.type
_entity.pdbx_description
1 polymer ?
#
loop_
_entity_poly.entity_id
_entity_poly.type
_entity_poly.pdbx_seq_one_letter_code
_entity_poly.pdbx_strand_id
1 'polypeptide(L)'
;MSLESYWNVVAGYLANCGPLSQQYLALFVQRITLTSEKKASKVLRLCEKHNLNDEAQSICRQLCRQALREKRHGDALSWCIKLKDSSLAMYIADEMLSIYAKTGVFPNIDLIDYLGSSVLVSERLTFLGKYRDFHKLHANKEYKEAGYLLLNLLISKIAPLEFWPSLIMDCLLLLSKEDLIYGVEETTNLLSCLNTLDQKKKVLEKFSETEKNNHLKRMQHLRVALTNNLAKAIVS
;
A
#
# COMPACT_ATOMS: atom_id res chain seq x y z
N MET A 1 -38.37 2.63 -17.22
CA MET A 1 -37.57 2.15 -18.36
C MET A 1 -36.44 3.16 -18.56
N SER A 2 -35.27 2.86 -18.03
CA SER A 2 -34.32 3.86 -17.54
C SER A 2 -33.35 4.40 -18.62
N LEU A 3 -32.98 5.68 -18.50
CA LEU A 3 -31.86 6.34 -19.20
C LEU A 3 -30.52 5.56 -19.16
N GLU A 4 -30.44 4.51 -18.35
CA GLU A 4 -29.22 3.75 -18.06
C GLU A 4 -28.70 2.88 -19.20
N SER A 5 -29.51 2.58 -20.22
CA SER A 5 -29.07 1.80 -21.39
C SER A 5 -28.61 2.68 -22.56
N TYR A 6 -29.17 3.88 -22.71
CA TYR A 6 -28.92 4.78 -23.85
C TYR A 6 -27.88 5.87 -23.59
N TRP A 7 -27.28 5.94 -22.40
CA TRP A 7 -26.30 6.98 -22.07
C TRP A 7 -25.13 7.06 -23.05
N ASN A 8 -24.69 5.93 -23.64
CA ASN A 8 -23.65 5.91 -24.67
C ASN A 8 -24.08 6.63 -25.95
N VAL A 9 -25.35 6.47 -26.36
CA VAL A 9 -25.92 7.11 -27.55
C VAL A 9 -26.10 8.60 -27.30
N VAL A 10 -26.60 8.98 -26.13
CA VAL A 10 -26.75 10.37 -25.71
C VAL A 10 -25.39 11.06 -25.63
N ALA A 11 -24.38 10.40 -25.04
CA ALA A 11 -23.02 10.91 -25.01
C ALA A 11 -22.43 11.08 -26.42
N GLY A 12 -22.63 10.11 -27.32
CA GLY A 12 -22.20 10.21 -28.71
C GLY A 12 -22.87 11.34 -29.48
N TYR A 13 -24.17 11.58 -29.23
CA TYR A 13 -24.88 12.72 -29.81
C TYR A 13 -24.34 14.05 -29.28
N LEU A 14 -24.23 14.19 -27.96
CA LEU A 14 -23.72 15.42 -27.32
C LEU A 14 -22.29 15.74 -27.73
N ALA A 15 -21.45 14.73 -27.92
CA ALA A 15 -20.08 14.89 -28.40
C ALA A 15 -20.00 15.50 -29.81
N ASN A 16 -21.00 15.27 -30.65
CA ASN A 16 -21.05 15.78 -32.02
C ASN A 16 -21.84 17.09 -32.15
N CYS A 17 -22.39 17.61 -31.05
CA CYS A 17 -23.22 18.82 -31.03
C CYS A 17 -22.39 20.10 -30.87
N GLY A 18 -21.84 20.59 -31.99
CA GLY A 18 -21.36 21.98 -32.12
C GLY A 18 -20.27 22.42 -31.12
N PRO A 19 -20.05 23.75 -30.98
CA PRO A 19 -18.89 24.31 -30.27
C PRO A 19 -18.93 24.16 -28.74
N LEU A 20 -20.10 23.87 -28.15
CA LEU A 20 -20.29 23.69 -26.70
C LEU A 20 -20.45 22.22 -26.28
N SER A 21 -20.30 21.27 -27.22
CA SER A 21 -20.41 19.82 -27.02
C SER A 21 -19.67 19.32 -25.78
N GLN A 22 -18.44 19.79 -25.56
CA GLN A 22 -17.60 19.38 -24.44
C GLN A 22 -18.17 19.78 -23.07
N GLN A 23 -18.75 20.99 -22.95
CA GLN A 23 -19.37 21.46 -21.70
C GLN A 23 -20.66 20.70 -21.38
N TYR A 24 -21.48 20.44 -22.40
CA TYR A 24 -22.69 19.63 -22.23
C TYR A 24 -22.35 18.18 -21.86
N LEU A 25 -21.30 17.62 -22.47
CA LEU A 25 -20.82 16.28 -22.14
C LEU A 25 -20.30 16.21 -20.70
N ALA A 26 -19.55 17.21 -20.24
CA ALA A 26 -19.09 17.30 -18.86
C ALA A 26 -20.25 17.29 -17.84
N LEU A 27 -21.27 18.13 -18.05
CA LEU A 27 -22.46 18.19 -17.20
C LEU A 27 -23.27 16.88 -17.23
N PHE A 28 -23.34 16.22 -18.39
CA PHE A 28 -24.03 14.94 -18.53
C PHE A 28 -23.30 13.84 -17.77
N VAL A 29 -21.98 13.75 -17.92
CA VAL A 29 -21.11 12.75 -17.29
C VAL A 29 -21.24 12.78 -15.76
N GLN A 30 -21.31 13.96 -15.15
CA GLN A 30 -21.50 14.10 -13.70
C GLN A 30 -22.84 13.56 -13.18
N ARG A 31 -23.85 13.44 -14.04
CA ARG A 31 -25.19 12.95 -13.68
C ARG A 31 -25.37 11.44 -13.91
N ILE A 32 -24.39 10.77 -14.52
CA ILE A 32 -24.48 9.33 -14.78
C ILE A 32 -24.39 8.56 -13.46
N THR A 33 -25.40 7.75 -13.17
CA THR A 33 -25.37 6.82 -12.03
C THR A 33 -24.35 5.72 -12.27
N LEU A 34 -23.32 5.63 -11.42
CA LEU A 34 -22.28 4.62 -11.52
C LEU A 34 -22.67 3.39 -10.70
N THR A 35 -23.45 2.49 -11.30
CA THR A 35 -23.97 1.30 -10.62
C THR A 35 -23.04 0.08 -10.70
N SER A 36 -22.09 0.07 -11.64
CA SER A 36 -21.18 -1.06 -11.86
C SER A 36 -19.80 -0.58 -12.32
N GLU A 37 -18.77 -1.32 -11.96
CA GLU A 37 -17.38 -1.09 -12.37
C GLU A 37 -17.20 -1.08 -13.91
N LYS A 38 -17.96 -1.95 -14.61
CA LYS A 38 -17.97 -1.98 -16.07
C LYS A 38 -18.55 -0.69 -16.66
N LYS A 39 -19.55 -0.11 -16.00
CA LYS A 39 -20.17 1.16 -16.41
C LYS A 39 -19.19 2.32 -16.15
N ALA A 40 -18.57 2.35 -14.97
CA ALA A 40 -17.52 3.31 -14.63
C ALA A 40 -16.37 3.31 -15.65
N SER A 41 -15.88 2.12 -16.02
CA SER A 41 -14.80 1.99 -17.01
C SER A 41 -15.20 2.51 -18.39
N LYS A 42 -16.46 2.31 -18.83
CA LYS A 42 -16.96 2.87 -20.10
C LYS A 42 -17.08 4.39 -20.04
N VAL A 43 -17.56 4.94 -18.93
CA VAL A 43 -17.68 6.40 -18.74
C VAL A 43 -16.30 7.05 -18.75
N LEU A 44 -15.31 6.44 -18.09
CA LEU A 44 -13.95 6.96 -18.10
C LEU A 44 -13.29 6.95 -19.48
N ARG A 45 -13.49 5.88 -20.27
CA ARG A 45 -13.04 5.83 -21.67
C ARG A 45 -13.66 6.93 -22.53
N LEU A 46 -14.93 7.26 -22.27
CA LEU A 46 -15.60 8.38 -22.92
C LEU A 46 -14.95 9.71 -22.51
N CYS A 47 -14.68 9.91 -21.22
CA CYS A 47 -13.98 11.09 -20.73
C CYS A 47 -12.59 11.25 -21.37
N GLU A 48 -11.81 10.17 -21.45
CA GLU A 48 -10.50 10.14 -22.11
C GLU A 48 -10.61 10.51 -23.60
N LYS A 49 -11.59 9.96 -24.32
CA LYS A 49 -11.81 10.25 -25.75
C LYS A 49 -12.11 11.73 -26.02
N HIS A 50 -12.76 12.41 -25.08
CA HIS A 50 -13.19 13.81 -25.21
C HIS A 50 -12.36 14.79 -24.35
N ASN A 51 -11.19 14.37 -23.85
CA ASN A 51 -10.30 15.17 -23.01
C ASN A 51 -10.98 15.80 -21.77
N LEU A 52 -11.94 15.10 -21.18
CA LEU A 52 -12.66 15.49 -19.95
C LEU A 52 -11.91 14.99 -18.70
N ASN A 53 -10.72 15.55 -18.47
CA ASN A 53 -9.82 15.07 -17.41
C ASN A 53 -10.35 15.36 -16.00
N ASP A 54 -10.96 16.53 -15.80
CA ASP A 54 -11.45 16.95 -14.49
C ASP A 54 -12.64 16.11 -14.04
N GLU A 55 -13.55 15.78 -14.96
CA GLU A 55 -14.68 14.90 -14.72
C GLU A 55 -14.23 13.47 -14.47
N ALA A 56 -13.26 12.97 -15.24
CA ALA A 56 -12.67 11.65 -15.01
C ALA A 56 -12.05 11.55 -13.62
N GLN A 57 -11.33 12.59 -13.17
CA GLN A 57 -10.78 12.64 -11.82
C GLN A 57 -11.87 12.72 -10.75
N SER A 58 -12.92 13.51 -10.96
CA SER A 58 -14.04 13.60 -10.03
C SER A 58 -14.75 12.24 -9.85
N ILE A 59 -14.99 11.55 -10.96
CA ILE A 59 -15.59 10.21 -10.98
C ILE A 59 -14.71 9.18 -10.26
N CYS A 60 -13.43 9.12 -10.61
CA CYS A 60 -12.49 8.21 -9.96
C CYS A 60 -12.39 8.49 -8.44
N ARG A 61 -12.45 9.75 -8.02
CA ARG A 61 -12.45 10.13 -6.59
C ARG A 61 -13.71 9.67 -5.88
N GLN A 62 -14.87 9.77 -6.52
CA GLN A 62 -16.14 9.26 -5.97
C GLN A 62 -16.13 7.73 -5.84
N LEU A 63 -15.70 7.01 -6.89
CA LEU A 63 -15.59 5.56 -6.89
C LEU A 63 -14.61 5.05 -5.83
N CYS A 64 -13.47 5.73 -5.69
CA CYS A 64 -12.50 5.43 -4.65
C CYS A 64 -13.11 5.57 -3.24
N ARG A 65 -13.81 6.67 -2.96
CA ARG A 65 -14.50 6.88 -1.67
C ARG A 65 -15.55 5.82 -1.40
N GLN A 66 -16.30 5.43 -2.43
CA GLN A 66 -17.30 4.36 -2.30
C GLN A 66 -16.62 3.01 -1.97
N ALA A 67 -15.56 2.65 -2.70
CA ALA A 67 -14.81 1.42 -2.45
C ALA A 67 -14.22 1.37 -1.03
N LEU A 68 -13.73 2.49 -0.50
CA LEU A 68 -13.27 2.58 0.89
C LEU A 68 -14.39 2.35 1.90
N ARG A 69 -15.58 2.92 1.69
CA ARG A 69 -16.76 2.67 2.56
C ARG A 69 -17.17 1.21 2.58
N GLU A 70 -17.05 0.53 1.45
CA GLU A 70 -17.35 -0.90 1.30
C GLU A 70 -16.19 -1.81 1.75
N LYS A 71 -15.09 -1.24 2.29
CA LYS A 71 -13.86 -1.94 2.70
C LYS A 71 -13.18 -2.71 1.56
N ARG A 72 -13.42 -2.33 0.31
CA ARG A 72 -12.78 -2.88 -0.89
C ARG A 72 -11.50 -2.09 -1.19
N HIS A 73 -10.46 -2.35 -0.39
CA HIS A 73 -9.20 -1.61 -0.40
C HIS A 73 -8.45 -1.71 -1.74
N GLY A 74 -8.45 -2.88 -2.38
CA GLY A 74 -7.77 -3.05 -3.66
C GLY A 74 -8.47 -2.33 -4.82
N ASP A 75 -9.82 -2.30 -4.83
CA ASP A 75 -10.58 -1.52 -5.81
C ASP A 75 -10.32 -0.02 -5.60
N ALA A 76 -10.34 0.45 -4.34
CA ALA A 76 -10.01 1.82 -4.00
C ALA A 76 -8.60 2.20 -4.49
N LEU A 77 -7.63 1.31 -4.30
CA LEU A 77 -6.25 1.53 -4.75
C LEU A 77 -6.16 1.61 -6.28
N SER A 78 -6.88 0.76 -7.01
CA SER A 78 -6.91 0.80 -8.47
C SER A 78 -7.44 2.13 -9.02
N TRP A 79 -8.46 2.70 -8.37
CA TRP A 79 -9.00 4.02 -8.72
C TRP A 79 -8.04 5.14 -8.32
N CYS A 80 -7.38 5.02 -7.17
CA CYS A 80 -6.38 5.98 -6.71
C CYS A 80 -5.19 6.09 -7.67
N ILE A 81 -4.73 4.98 -8.23
CA ILE A 81 -3.63 4.97 -9.18
C ILE A 81 -4.01 5.66 -10.48
N LYS A 82 -5.25 5.45 -10.96
CA LYS A 82 -5.77 6.17 -12.13
C LYS A 82 -5.83 7.68 -11.88
N LEU A 83 -6.11 8.12 -10.64
CA LEU A 83 -6.07 9.52 -10.24
C LEU A 83 -4.65 10.11 -10.19
N LYS A 84 -3.62 9.27 -10.04
CA LYS A 84 -2.24 9.69 -9.70
C LYS A 84 -2.17 10.60 -8.46
N ASP A 85 -3.12 10.46 -7.55
CA ASP A 85 -3.20 11.25 -6.31
C ASP A 85 -2.34 10.58 -5.23
N SER A 86 -1.14 11.12 -5.01
CA SER A 86 -0.16 10.56 -4.05
C SER A 86 -0.66 10.59 -2.60
N SER A 87 -1.39 11.64 -2.22
CA SER A 87 -1.92 11.82 -0.88
C SER A 87 -2.98 10.77 -0.55
N LEU A 88 -3.88 10.52 -1.50
CA LEU A 88 -4.91 9.50 -1.35
C LEU A 88 -4.28 8.08 -1.35
N ALA A 89 -3.27 7.86 -2.18
CA ALA A 89 -2.51 6.61 -2.21
C ALA A 89 -1.84 6.32 -0.87
N MET A 90 -1.22 7.34 -0.25
CA MET A 90 -0.62 7.23 1.08
C MET A 90 -1.66 6.86 2.13
N TYR A 91 -2.83 7.52 2.15
CA TYR A 91 -3.90 7.22 3.10
C TYR A 91 -4.39 5.78 2.99
N ILE A 92 -4.66 5.29 1.78
CA ILE A 92 -5.09 3.90 1.56
C ILE A 92 -4.02 2.91 2.01
N ALA A 93 -2.75 3.18 1.68
CA ALA A 93 -1.65 2.31 2.06
C ALA A 93 -1.48 2.25 3.58
N ASP A 94 -1.64 3.38 4.28
CA ASP A 94 -1.61 3.45 5.74
C ASP A 94 -2.75 2.65 6.38
N GLU A 95 -3.96 2.75 5.82
CA GLU A 95 -5.10 1.96 6.27
C GLU A 95 -4.82 0.46 6.12
N MET A 96 -4.29 0.02 4.96
CA MET A 96 -3.92 -1.39 4.74
C MET A 96 -2.84 -1.88 5.71
N LEU A 97 -1.80 -1.08 5.97
CA LEU A 97 -0.75 -1.42 6.92
C LEU A 97 -1.28 -1.50 8.35
N SER A 98 -2.20 -0.61 8.73
CA SER A 98 -2.83 -0.64 10.05
C SER A 98 -3.68 -1.89 10.26
N ILE A 99 -4.34 -2.37 9.20
CA ILE A 99 -5.10 -3.63 9.22
C ILE A 99 -4.12 -4.79 9.40
N TYR A 100 -3.06 -4.85 8.58
CA TYR A 100 -2.03 -5.88 8.69
C TYR A 100 -1.39 -5.93 10.07
N ALA A 101 -1.05 -4.78 10.66
CA ALA A 101 -0.46 -4.73 12.00
C ALA A 101 -1.37 -5.32 13.09
N LYS A 102 -2.71 -5.29 12.89
CA LYS A 102 -3.70 -5.84 13.82
C LYS A 102 -4.03 -7.31 13.56
N THR A 103 -4.16 -7.71 12.29
CA THR A 103 -4.65 -9.04 11.89
C THR A 103 -3.54 -10.00 11.49
N GLY A 104 -2.36 -9.49 11.11
CA GLY A 104 -1.27 -10.25 10.50
C GLY A 104 -1.55 -10.70 9.06
N VAL A 105 -2.65 -10.23 8.43
CA VAL A 105 -3.06 -10.64 7.08
C VAL A 105 -3.34 -9.42 6.23
N PHE A 106 -2.77 -9.39 5.02
CA PHE A 106 -3.02 -8.30 4.07
C PHE A 106 -4.40 -8.43 3.43
N PRO A 107 -5.16 -7.34 3.33
CA PRO A 107 -6.37 -7.32 2.53
C PRO A 107 -6.01 -7.45 1.04
N ASN A 108 -6.43 -8.55 0.41
CA ASN A 108 -6.35 -8.83 -1.02
C ASN A 108 -4.97 -8.51 -1.65
N ILE A 109 -3.95 -9.25 -1.20
CA ILE A 109 -2.54 -9.10 -1.57
C ILE A 109 -2.28 -9.28 -3.09
N ASP A 110 -3.22 -9.91 -3.79
CA ASP A 110 -3.17 -10.13 -5.24
C ASP A 110 -3.43 -8.85 -6.03
N LEU A 111 -4.14 -7.88 -5.46
CA LEU A 111 -4.35 -6.59 -6.12
C LEU A 111 -3.07 -5.75 -6.19
N ILE A 112 -2.11 -6.02 -5.30
CA ILE A 112 -0.77 -5.39 -5.32
C ILE A 112 0.04 -5.85 -6.55
N ASP A 113 -0.23 -7.05 -7.10
CA ASP A 113 0.44 -7.53 -8.33
C ASP A 113 0.15 -6.64 -9.53
N TYR A 114 -1.09 -6.19 -9.65
CA TYR A 114 -1.53 -5.40 -10.79
C TYR A 114 -1.03 -3.96 -10.75
N LEU A 115 -0.35 -3.56 -9.67
CA LEU A 115 0.16 -2.21 -9.53
C LEU A 115 1.42 -1.97 -10.38
N GLY A 116 2.24 -2.98 -10.65
CA GLY A 116 3.43 -2.83 -11.51
C GLY A 116 4.25 -1.56 -11.20
N SER A 117 4.46 -0.71 -12.20
CA SER A 117 5.18 0.57 -12.08
C SER A 117 4.41 1.69 -11.35
N SER A 118 3.11 1.53 -11.11
CA SER A 118 2.29 2.53 -10.40
C SER A 118 2.53 2.59 -8.90
N VAL A 119 3.32 1.64 -8.39
CA VAL A 119 3.84 1.63 -7.02
C VAL A 119 4.67 2.90 -6.70
N LEU A 120 5.23 3.54 -7.73
CA LEU A 120 6.00 4.80 -7.62
C LEU A 120 5.15 6.05 -7.34
N VAL A 121 3.82 5.93 -7.24
CA VAL A 121 2.92 7.07 -6.96
C VAL A 121 3.11 7.60 -5.53
N SER A 122 3.50 6.74 -4.57
CA SER A 122 3.87 7.17 -3.22
C SER A 122 4.92 6.25 -2.60
N GLU A 123 5.74 6.80 -1.71
CA GLU A 123 6.72 6.01 -0.94
C GLU A 123 6.04 4.91 -0.12
N ARG A 124 4.84 5.18 0.40
CA ARG A 124 4.07 4.21 1.17
C ARG A 124 3.56 3.04 0.34
N LEU A 125 3.12 3.30 -0.90
CA LEU A 125 2.79 2.23 -1.84
C LEU A 125 4.03 1.48 -2.28
N THR A 126 5.17 2.17 -2.44
CA THR A 126 6.46 1.54 -2.70
C THR A 126 6.84 0.57 -1.60
N PHE A 127 6.73 0.98 -0.33
CA PHE A 127 6.90 0.09 0.80
C PHE A 127 5.95 -1.12 0.73
N LEU A 128 4.65 -0.87 0.52
CA LEU A 128 3.64 -1.94 0.50
C LEU A 128 3.91 -2.97 -0.61
N GLY A 129 4.30 -2.52 -1.80
CA GLY A 129 4.68 -3.39 -2.91
C GLY A 129 5.90 -4.24 -2.58
N LYS A 130 6.97 -3.64 -2.03
CA LYS A 130 8.19 -4.36 -1.66
C LYS A 130 7.99 -5.32 -0.50
N TYR A 131 7.23 -4.94 0.52
CA TYR A 131 6.94 -5.84 1.64
C TYR A 131 6.09 -7.04 1.21
N ARG A 132 5.27 -6.85 0.19
CA ARG A 132 4.53 -7.93 -0.46
C ARG A 132 5.42 -8.84 -1.31
N ASP A 133 6.41 -8.29 -2.02
CA ASP A 133 7.45 -9.09 -2.68
C ASP A 133 8.21 -9.98 -1.68
N PHE A 134 8.46 -9.48 -0.47
CA PHE A 134 9.01 -10.29 0.63
C PHE A 134 8.13 -11.51 0.95
N HIS A 135 6.81 -11.35 1.08
CA HIS A 135 5.93 -12.48 1.34
C HIS A 135 5.94 -13.52 0.21
N LYS A 136 6.10 -13.09 -1.05
CA LYS A 136 6.27 -14.00 -2.19
C LYS A 136 7.58 -14.79 -2.10
N LEU A 137 8.70 -14.11 -1.86
CA LEU A 137 10.01 -14.76 -1.67
C LEU A 137 9.99 -15.74 -0.50
N HIS A 138 9.37 -15.35 0.62
CA HIS A 138 9.19 -16.22 1.78
C HIS A 138 8.33 -17.46 1.46
N ALA A 139 7.28 -17.32 0.66
CA ALA A 139 6.46 -18.45 0.20
C ALA A 139 7.24 -19.40 -0.73
N ASN A 140 8.13 -18.85 -1.57
CA ASN A 140 9.02 -19.61 -2.44
C ASN A 140 10.23 -20.24 -1.73
N LYS A 141 10.40 -19.99 -0.42
CA LYS A 141 11.56 -20.42 0.39
C LYS A 141 12.90 -19.77 -0.03
N GLU A 142 12.83 -18.63 -0.70
CA GLU A 142 13.98 -17.79 -1.05
C GLU A 142 14.33 -16.88 0.14
N TYR A 143 14.84 -17.49 1.23
CA TYR A 143 14.97 -16.81 2.52
C TYR A 143 16.08 -15.76 2.56
N LYS A 144 17.15 -15.94 1.77
CA LYS A 144 18.26 -14.98 1.69
C LYS A 144 17.83 -13.69 1.01
N GLU A 145 17.18 -13.79 -0.15
CA GLU A 145 16.63 -12.66 -0.88
C GLU A 145 15.56 -11.94 -0.07
N ALA A 146 14.67 -12.71 0.59
CA ALA A 146 13.66 -12.19 1.49
C ALA A 146 14.29 -11.38 2.64
N GLY A 147 15.34 -11.91 3.26
CA GLY A 147 16.03 -11.26 4.37
C GLY A 147 16.72 -9.96 3.97
N TYR A 148 17.40 -9.96 2.83
CA TYR A 148 18.05 -8.77 2.28
C TYR A 148 17.03 -7.68 1.91
N LEU A 149 15.88 -8.08 1.34
CA LEU A 149 14.80 -7.14 1.00
C LEU A 149 14.24 -6.45 2.24
N LEU A 150 13.97 -7.19 3.32
CA LEU A 150 13.50 -6.60 4.58
C LEU A 150 14.51 -5.63 5.19
N LEU A 151 15.79 -6.01 5.19
CA LEU A 151 16.86 -5.15 5.70
C LEU A 151 16.96 -3.85 4.89
N ASN A 152 16.88 -3.94 3.56
CA ASN A 152 16.88 -2.76 2.70
C ASN A 152 15.67 -1.85 2.96
N LEU A 153 14.49 -2.41 3.25
CA LEU A 153 13.32 -1.60 3.60
C LEU A 153 13.49 -0.82 4.91
N LEU A 154 14.25 -1.38 5.87
CA LEU A 154 14.62 -0.69 7.11
C LEU A 154 15.69 0.39 6.86
N ILE A 155 16.78 0.05 6.17
CA ILE A 155 17.92 0.94 5.94
C ILE A 155 17.52 2.13 5.05
N SER A 156 16.74 1.88 4.00
CA SER A 156 16.26 2.92 3.08
C SER A 156 15.24 3.88 3.70
N LYS A 157 14.74 3.59 4.91
CA LYS A 157 13.73 4.38 5.65
C LYS A 157 12.43 4.62 4.88
N ILE A 158 12.15 3.83 3.84
CA ILE A 158 10.87 3.86 3.11
C ILE A 158 9.74 3.29 3.99
N ALA A 159 10.08 2.36 4.89
CA ALA A 159 9.13 1.81 5.85
C ALA A 159 8.71 2.86 6.91
N PRO A 160 7.42 3.02 7.20
CA PRO A 160 6.96 3.87 8.29
C PRO A 160 7.46 3.40 9.65
N LEU A 161 7.87 4.34 10.50
CA LEU A 161 8.42 4.06 11.83
C LEU A 161 7.44 3.24 12.69
N GLU A 162 6.14 3.46 12.53
CA GLU A 162 5.09 2.71 13.21
C GLU A 162 5.12 1.21 12.86
N PHE A 163 5.62 0.86 11.67
CA PHE A 163 5.64 -0.51 11.15
C PHE A 163 6.97 -1.24 11.39
N TRP A 164 8.05 -0.52 11.72
CA TRP A 164 9.35 -1.13 11.94
C TRP A 164 9.35 -2.28 12.96
N PRO A 165 8.59 -2.25 14.07
CA PRO A 165 8.57 -3.38 15.00
C PRO A 165 8.08 -4.68 14.34
N SER A 166 7.07 -4.62 13.47
CA SER A 166 6.59 -5.78 12.71
C SER A 166 7.65 -6.24 11.72
N LEU A 167 8.28 -5.30 11.01
CA LEU A 167 9.31 -5.59 10.02
C LEU A 167 10.55 -6.26 10.63
N ILE A 168 11.00 -5.79 11.80
CA ILE A 168 12.14 -6.37 12.54
C ILE A 168 11.78 -7.77 13.08
N MET A 169 10.54 -7.98 13.52
CA MET A 169 10.06 -9.31 13.90
C MET A 169 10.14 -10.28 12.73
N ASP A 170 9.76 -9.87 11.52
CA ASP A 170 9.86 -10.72 10.33
C ASP A 170 11.32 -11.04 9.97
N CYS A 171 12.24 -10.08 10.11
CA CYS A 171 13.68 -10.34 9.97
C CYS A 171 14.14 -11.43 10.96
N LEU A 172 13.69 -11.39 12.21
CA LEU A 172 14.06 -12.41 13.19
C LEU A 172 13.45 -13.79 12.94
N LEU A 173 12.21 -13.83 12.42
CA LEU A 173 11.58 -15.09 12.04
C LEU A 173 12.38 -15.77 10.92
N LEU A 174 12.93 -15.01 9.98
CA LEU A 174 13.85 -15.54 8.98
C LEU A 174 15.14 -16.05 9.60
N LEU A 175 15.75 -15.27 10.49
CA LEU A 175 16.99 -15.65 11.17
C LEU A 175 16.85 -16.98 11.94
N SER A 176 15.66 -17.25 12.49
CA SER A 176 15.39 -18.49 13.22
C SER A 176 15.25 -19.72 12.30
N LYS A 177 15.12 -19.53 10.98
CA LYS A 177 14.91 -20.60 9.99
C LYS A 177 16.19 -21.06 9.31
N GLU A 178 17.18 -20.20 9.18
CA GLU A 178 18.50 -20.53 8.63
C GLU A 178 19.59 -19.77 9.38
N ASP A 179 20.59 -20.50 9.91
CA ASP A 179 21.65 -19.96 10.78
C ASP A 179 22.61 -18.94 10.09
N LEU A 180 22.41 -18.60 8.80
CA LEU A 180 23.35 -17.83 7.98
C LEU A 180 22.73 -16.71 7.13
N ILE A 181 21.49 -16.27 7.39
CA ILE A 181 20.86 -15.21 6.55
C ILE A 181 21.45 -13.83 6.82
N TYR A 182 21.77 -13.53 8.08
CA TYR A 182 22.30 -12.22 8.49
C TYR A 182 23.66 -12.40 9.14
N GLY A 183 24.69 -11.84 8.52
CA GLY A 183 26.03 -11.77 9.07
C GLY A 183 26.16 -10.68 10.14
N VAL A 184 27.39 -10.36 10.49
CA VAL A 184 27.72 -9.36 11.51
C VAL A 184 27.24 -7.97 11.10
N GLU A 185 27.45 -7.58 9.83
CA GLU A 185 27.03 -6.27 9.31
C GLU A 185 25.51 -6.11 9.28
N GLU A 186 24.77 -7.12 8.81
CA GLU A 186 23.31 -7.07 8.76
C GLU A 186 22.70 -7.05 10.16
N THR A 187 23.24 -7.84 11.08
CA THR A 187 22.74 -7.90 12.46
C THR A 187 23.05 -6.62 13.23
N THR A 188 24.22 -6.00 13.00
CA THR A 188 24.55 -4.67 13.58
C THR A 188 23.66 -3.57 13.01
N ASN A 189 23.33 -3.61 11.71
CA ASN A 189 22.36 -2.69 11.10
C ASN A 189 20.97 -2.84 11.73
N LEU A 190 20.49 -4.07 11.95
CA LEU A 190 19.23 -4.33 12.64
C LEU A 190 19.23 -3.78 14.09
N LEU A 191 20.34 -3.94 14.82
CA LEU A 191 20.49 -3.34 16.15
C LEU A 191 20.47 -1.81 16.11
N SER A 192 21.10 -1.20 15.11
CA SER A 192 21.07 0.25 14.91
C SER A 192 19.63 0.75 14.64
N CYS A 193 18.88 0.04 13.80
CA CYS A 193 17.46 0.32 13.56
C CYS A 193 16.63 0.20 14.84
N LEU A 194 16.88 -0.83 15.66
CA LEU A 194 16.20 -1.02 16.95
C LEU A 194 16.53 0.08 17.95
N ASN A 195 17.78 0.49 18.05
CA ASN A 195 18.21 1.61 18.89
C ASN A 195 17.56 2.95 18.45
N THR A 196 17.40 3.14 17.13
CA THR A 196 16.71 4.31 16.58
C THR A 196 15.24 4.36 17.01
N LEU A 197 14.57 3.21 17.08
CA LEU A 197 13.20 3.12 17.60
C LEU A 197 13.13 3.46 19.09
N ASP A 198 14.08 2.98 19.89
CA ASP A 198 14.16 3.29 21.33
C ASP A 198 14.32 4.80 21.59
N GLN A 199 15.12 5.47 20.77
CA GLN A 199 15.33 6.92 20.86
C GLN A 199 14.10 7.72 20.43
N LYS A 200 13.34 7.21 19.44
CA LYS A 200 12.10 7.83 18.95
C LYS A 200 10.87 7.44 19.77
N LYS A 201 10.99 7.35 21.10
CA LYS A 201 9.89 7.08 22.04
C LYS A 201 8.65 7.98 21.88
N LYS A 202 8.81 9.21 21.36
CA LYS A 202 7.68 10.10 21.01
C LYS A 202 6.75 9.53 19.94
N VAL A 203 7.21 8.60 19.10
CA VAL A 203 6.37 7.89 18.12
C VAL A 203 5.51 6.83 18.82
N LEU A 204 6.06 6.19 19.86
CA LEU A 204 5.35 5.23 20.70
C LEU A 204 4.25 5.90 21.52
N GLU A 205 4.34 7.20 21.82
CA GLU A 205 3.33 7.96 22.56
C GLU A 205 1.94 7.95 21.91
N LYS A 206 1.86 7.82 20.57
CA LYS A 206 0.61 7.76 19.80
C LYS A 206 -0.17 6.45 19.95
N PHE A 207 0.47 5.39 20.45
CA PHE A 207 -0.16 4.09 20.65
C PHE A 207 -0.87 4.03 22.00
N SER A 208 -1.89 3.18 22.10
CA SER A 208 -2.56 2.90 23.38
C SER A 208 -1.59 2.28 24.41
N GLU A 209 -1.89 2.41 25.71
CA GLU A 209 -1.07 1.87 26.81
C GLU A 209 -0.74 0.38 26.62
N THR A 210 -1.69 -0.39 26.12
CA THR A 210 -1.57 -1.83 25.83
C THR A 210 -0.67 -2.10 24.63
N GLU A 211 -0.79 -1.33 23.55
CA GLU A 211 0.09 -1.42 22.39
C GLU A 211 1.53 -1.05 22.76
N LYS A 212 1.73 0.03 23.54
CA LYS A 212 3.05 0.42 24.07
C LYS A 212 3.72 -0.71 24.83
N ASN A 213 3.01 -1.36 25.75
CA ASN A 213 3.53 -2.46 26.54
C ASN A 213 3.87 -3.69 25.69
N ASN A 214 3.05 -4.00 24.68
CA ASN A 214 3.33 -5.09 23.74
C ASN A 214 4.54 -4.77 22.85
N HIS A 215 4.65 -3.53 22.36
CA HIS A 215 5.81 -3.08 21.60
C HIS A 215 7.10 -3.15 22.42
N LEU A 216 7.09 -2.68 23.68
CA LEU A 216 8.26 -2.71 24.54
C LEU A 216 8.74 -4.14 24.82
N LYS A 217 7.81 -5.06 25.13
CA LYS A 217 8.12 -6.48 25.32
C LYS A 217 8.71 -7.11 24.05
N ARG A 218 8.11 -6.83 22.89
CA ARG A 218 8.64 -7.28 21.59
C ARG A 218 10.06 -6.76 21.39
N MET A 219 10.31 -5.47 21.62
CA MET A 219 11.64 -4.87 21.47
C MET A 219 12.70 -5.50 22.38
N GLN A 220 12.37 -5.82 23.62
CA GLN A 220 13.30 -6.53 24.53
C GLN A 220 13.64 -7.92 24.00
N HIS A 221 12.64 -8.70 23.57
CA HIS A 221 12.88 -10.00 22.96
C HIS A 221 13.71 -9.91 21.67
N LEU A 222 13.42 -8.91 20.83
CA LEU A 222 14.15 -8.65 19.59
C LEU A 222 15.64 -8.39 19.88
N ARG A 223 15.95 -7.59 20.89
CA ARG A 223 17.32 -7.23 21.27
C ARG A 223 18.13 -8.45 21.71
N VAL A 224 17.55 -9.31 22.55
CA VAL A 224 18.20 -10.54 23.02
C VAL A 224 18.50 -11.49 21.86
N ALA A 225 17.55 -11.65 20.95
CA ALA A 225 17.72 -12.51 19.78
C ALA A 225 18.83 -12.00 18.85
N LEU A 226 18.89 -10.69 18.59
CA LEU A 226 19.95 -10.08 17.77
C LEU A 226 21.33 -10.18 18.43
N THR A 227 21.44 -9.98 19.75
CA THR A 227 22.73 -10.13 20.46
C THR A 227 23.23 -11.57 20.44
N ASN A 228 22.32 -12.55 20.58
CA ASN A 228 22.67 -13.96 20.48
C ASN A 228 23.12 -14.32 19.07
N ASN A 229 22.49 -13.72 18.05
CA ASN A 229 22.91 -13.92 16.66
C ASN A 229 24.29 -13.34 16.37
N LEU A 230 24.57 -12.12 16.84
CA LEU A 230 25.90 -11.54 16.73
C LEU A 230 26.96 -12.41 17.40
N ALA A 231 26.66 -12.91 18.60
CA ALA A 231 27.58 -13.78 19.31
C ALA A 231 27.88 -15.07 18.50
N LYS A 232 26.87 -15.65 17.84
CA LYS A 232 27.07 -16.79 16.93
C LYS A 232 27.87 -16.41 15.69
N ALA A 233 27.50 -15.33 15.01
CA ALA A 233 28.11 -14.89 13.76
C ALA A 233 29.57 -14.41 13.90
N ILE A 234 29.99 -13.97 15.11
CA ILE A 234 31.37 -13.60 15.41
C ILE A 234 32.23 -14.84 15.73
N VAL A 235 31.61 -15.90 16.26
CA VAL A 235 32.30 -17.14 16.67
C VAL A 235 32.42 -18.15 15.52
N SER A 236 31.55 -18.07 14.52
CA SER A 236 31.59 -18.85 13.27
C SER A 236 32.56 -18.28 12.25
#